data_AF-A0A7C8DYA4-F1
#
_entry.id   AF-A0A7C8DYA4-F1
#
_cell.length_a   1.000
_cell.length_b   1.000
_cell.length_c   1.000
_cell.angle_alpha   90.00
_cell.angle_beta   90.00
_cell.angle_gamma   90.00
#
_symmetry.space_group_name_H-M   'P 1'
#
loop_
_entity.id
_entity.type
_entity.pdbx_description
1 polymer ?
#
loop_
_entity_poly.entity_id
_entity_poly.type
_entity_poly.pdbx_seq_one_letter_code
_entity_poly.pdbx_strand_id
1 'polypeptide(L)'
;DERIKLIAPDFAEDPMNVPVAIDASALDNVEQMVVFADFNPIPLIAKYYPTNAKASLSLRFKIQQASPVRVAVLSKGVWHVAGLWVNSGGGGCTVASVGRLVGDWADYLGNTYGKRWSNKETNRIRFLIHHPMDTGLVPGIPAFYIEDLDFSDSQGKELARIELYEPINENPVLSFDFNQADGSSTIYMTGSDNNGNEFEASFVQ
;
A
#
# COMPACT_ATOMS: atom_id res chain seq x y z
N ASP A 1 18.65 3.58 -8.47
CA ASP A 1 19.56 3.17 -7.39
C ASP A 1 19.39 1.67 -7.21
N GLU A 2 20.46 0.90 -7.42
CA GLU A 2 20.42 -0.57 -7.42
C GLU A 2 20.15 -1.16 -6.03
N ARG A 3 20.31 -0.36 -4.97
CA ARG A 3 20.01 -0.78 -3.59
C ARG A 3 18.51 -0.87 -3.32
N ILE A 4 17.67 -0.31 -4.19
CA ILE A 4 16.22 -0.42 -4.09
C ILE A 4 15.76 -1.49 -5.08
N LYS A 5 15.22 -2.58 -4.55
CA LYS A 5 14.60 -3.63 -5.35
C LYS A 5 13.15 -3.26 -5.59
N LEU A 6 12.78 -3.04 -6.84
CA LEU A 6 11.41 -2.79 -7.28
C LEU A 6 11.01 -3.94 -8.21
N ILE A 7 9.93 -4.64 -7.85
CA ILE A 7 9.43 -5.80 -8.58
C ILE A 7 7.96 -5.54 -8.93
N ALA A 8 7.65 -5.67 -10.21
CA ALA A 8 6.30 -5.61 -10.77
C ALA A 8 6.28 -6.46 -12.06
N PRO A 9 5.12 -6.84 -12.59
CA PRO A 9 5.05 -7.56 -13.85
C PRO A 9 5.44 -6.66 -15.03
N ASP A 10 6.04 -7.24 -16.07
CA ASP A 10 6.32 -6.53 -17.32
C ASP A 10 5.03 -6.10 -18.06
N PHE A 11 3.93 -6.82 -17.82
CA PHE A 11 2.60 -6.54 -18.36
C PHE A 11 1.51 -6.73 -17.29
N ALA A 12 0.69 -5.72 -17.09
CA ALA A 12 -0.49 -5.75 -16.24
C ALA A 12 -1.69 -6.35 -16.99
N GLU A 13 -1.93 -7.64 -16.79
CA GLU A 13 -3.10 -8.34 -17.34
C GLU A 13 -4.42 -7.77 -16.78
N ASP A 14 -4.44 -7.49 -15.48
CA ASP A 14 -5.52 -6.75 -14.83
C ASP A 14 -5.01 -5.34 -14.45
N PRO A 15 -5.39 -4.29 -15.20
CA PRO A 15 -4.97 -2.93 -14.93
C PRO A 15 -5.53 -2.37 -13.62
N MET A 16 -6.55 -3.00 -13.02
CA MET A 16 -7.12 -2.61 -11.73
C MET A 16 -6.36 -3.23 -10.55
N ASN A 17 -5.53 -4.24 -10.78
CA ASN A 17 -4.83 -5.01 -9.74
C ASN A 17 -3.36 -5.33 -10.07
N VAL A 18 -2.54 -4.29 -10.27
CA VAL A 18 -1.12 -4.45 -10.55
C VAL A 18 -0.32 -4.62 -9.27
N PRO A 19 0.34 -5.76 -9.01
CA PRO A 19 1.17 -5.93 -7.82
C PRO A 19 2.50 -5.19 -7.98
N VAL A 20 2.92 -4.54 -6.90
CA VAL A 20 4.26 -3.98 -6.75
C VAL A 20 4.84 -4.42 -5.41
N ALA A 21 6.12 -4.82 -5.42
CA ALA A 21 6.88 -5.13 -4.23
C ALA A 21 8.17 -4.30 -4.23
N ILE A 22 8.44 -3.66 -3.10
CA ILE A 22 9.54 -2.74 -2.92
C ILE A 22 10.33 -3.19 -1.71
N ASP A 23 11.65 -3.32 -1.85
CA ASP A 23 12.58 -3.52 -0.76
C ASP A 23 13.76 -2.55 -0.89
N ALA A 24 13.79 -1.58 0.03
CA ALA A 24 14.83 -0.58 0.17
C ALA A 24 15.67 -0.81 1.44
N SER A 25 15.61 -1.99 2.05
CA SER A 25 16.30 -2.31 3.31
C SER A 25 17.83 -2.31 3.20
N ALA A 26 18.38 -2.22 1.98
CA ALA A 26 19.81 -2.01 1.75
C ALA A 26 20.23 -0.53 1.89
N LEU A 27 19.29 0.39 2.10
CA LEU A 27 19.54 1.77 2.52
C LEU A 27 19.39 1.87 4.04
N ASP A 28 20.33 2.56 4.68
CA ASP A 28 20.25 2.87 6.11
C ASP A 28 19.29 4.04 6.35
N ASN A 29 18.66 4.11 7.54
CA ASN A 29 17.89 5.28 7.98
C ASN A 29 16.90 5.78 6.92
N VAL A 30 16.07 4.87 6.39
CA VAL A 30 15.00 5.25 5.46
C VAL A 30 13.93 6.00 6.23
N GLU A 31 13.70 7.25 5.83
CA GLU A 31 12.74 8.16 6.45
C GLU A 31 11.36 8.06 5.77
N GLN A 32 11.36 7.89 4.45
CA GLN A 32 10.14 7.88 3.64
C GLN A 32 10.34 7.13 2.33
N MET A 33 9.31 6.46 1.85
CA MET A 33 9.20 5.90 0.51
C MET A 33 7.99 6.51 -0.19
N VAL A 34 8.13 6.99 -1.43
CA VAL A 34 7.06 7.56 -2.25
C VAL A 34 6.90 6.71 -3.49
N VAL A 35 5.74 6.08 -3.66
CA VAL A 35 5.43 5.20 -4.79
C VAL A 35 4.53 5.95 -5.76
N PHE A 36 4.88 5.95 -7.04
CA PHE A 36 4.11 6.67 -8.06
C PHE A 36 4.23 6.04 -9.45
N ALA A 37 3.21 6.26 -10.28
CA ALA A 37 3.20 5.89 -11.69
C ALA A 37 3.03 7.15 -12.53
N ASP A 38 4.04 7.49 -13.33
CA ASP A 38 4.14 8.79 -14.01
C ASP A 38 2.92 9.16 -14.87
N PHE A 39 2.37 8.18 -15.58
CA PHE A 39 1.36 8.41 -16.60
C PHE A 39 -0.06 8.08 -16.14
N ASN A 40 -0.22 7.75 -14.85
CA ASN A 40 -1.54 7.71 -14.24
C ASN A 40 -2.08 9.15 -14.10
N PRO A 41 -3.39 9.38 -14.30
CA PRO A 41 -4.02 10.67 -14.03
C PRO A 41 -3.82 11.13 -12.58
N ILE A 42 -3.73 10.17 -11.66
CA ILE A 42 -3.35 10.37 -10.26
C ILE A 42 -2.01 9.64 -10.07
N PRO A 43 -0.87 10.36 -10.14
CA PRO A 43 0.44 9.70 -10.16
C PRO A 43 0.82 9.06 -8.84
N LEU A 44 0.47 9.70 -7.72
CA LEU A 44 0.88 9.29 -6.39
C LEU A 44 0.04 8.07 -5.93
N ILE A 45 0.72 7.02 -5.48
CA ILE A 45 0.09 5.75 -5.09
C ILE A 45 0.11 5.57 -3.58
N ALA A 46 1.29 5.77 -2.96
CA ALA A 46 1.47 5.63 -1.52
C ALA A 46 2.69 6.42 -1.03
N LYS A 47 2.65 6.81 0.24
CA LYS A 47 3.84 7.21 1.00
C LYS A 47 3.98 6.33 2.23
N TYR A 48 5.15 5.76 2.46
CA TYR A 48 5.40 4.86 3.58
C TYR A 48 6.54 5.36 4.45
N TYR A 49 6.34 5.35 5.77
CA TYR A 49 7.25 5.87 6.79
C TYR A 49 7.61 4.73 7.76
N PRO A 50 8.76 4.04 7.57
CA PRO A 50 9.13 2.86 8.36
C PRO A 50 9.89 3.23 9.66
N THR A 51 9.25 3.91 10.62
CA THR A 51 9.89 4.42 11.86
C THR A 51 10.60 3.33 12.68
N ASN A 52 9.93 2.20 12.92
CA ASN A 52 10.49 1.00 13.56
C ASN A 52 10.15 -0.27 12.75
N ALA A 53 9.99 -0.14 11.44
CA ALA A 53 9.75 -1.23 10.50
C ALA A 53 10.90 -1.37 9.49
N LYS A 54 10.86 -2.39 8.63
CA LYS A 54 11.77 -2.46 7.48
C LYS A 54 11.26 -1.54 6.38
N ALA A 55 12.16 -1.03 5.56
CA ALA A 55 11.81 -0.29 4.33
C ALA A 55 11.36 -1.27 3.22
N SER A 56 10.30 -2.02 3.49
CA SER A 56 9.73 -3.07 2.63
C SER A 56 8.22 -2.91 2.58
N LEU A 57 7.67 -2.84 1.38
CA LEU A 57 6.25 -2.62 1.12
C LEU A 57 5.82 -3.43 -0.09
N SER A 58 4.71 -4.15 0.02
CA SER A 58 4.01 -4.68 -1.14
C SER A 58 2.53 -4.29 -1.10
N LEU A 59 2.04 -3.86 -2.26
CA LEU A 59 0.66 -3.44 -2.45
C LEU A 59 0.22 -3.75 -3.88
N ARG A 60 -1.05 -3.50 -4.16
CA ARG A 60 -1.59 -3.50 -5.52
C ARG A 60 -2.17 -2.14 -5.84
N PHE A 61 -2.05 -1.74 -7.10
CA PHE A 61 -2.52 -0.45 -7.57
C PHE A 61 -3.17 -0.56 -8.96
N LYS A 62 -3.90 0.48 -9.34
CA LYS A 62 -4.57 0.69 -10.61
C LYS A 62 -3.62 1.42 -11.54
N ILE A 63 -3.46 0.93 -12.77
CA ILE A 63 -2.66 1.58 -13.81
C ILE A 63 -3.54 1.98 -14.99
N GLN A 64 -3.45 3.24 -15.43
CA GLN A 64 -4.33 3.75 -16.49
C GLN A 64 -3.83 3.43 -17.89
N GLN A 65 -2.51 3.36 -18.06
CA GLN A 65 -1.83 3.06 -19.33
C GLN A 65 -0.42 2.54 -19.03
N ALA A 66 0.29 2.06 -20.05
CA ALA A 66 1.69 1.69 -19.90
C ALA A 66 2.47 2.87 -19.30
N SER A 67 3.15 2.65 -18.17
CA SER A 67 3.76 3.73 -17.39
C SER A 67 5.07 3.27 -16.74
N PRO A 68 6.04 4.18 -16.60
CA PRO A 68 7.05 4.04 -15.55
C PRO A 68 6.36 3.95 -14.20
N VAL A 69 6.73 2.95 -13.40
CA VAL A 69 6.39 2.83 -11.99
C VAL A 69 7.68 3.06 -11.22
N ARG A 70 7.65 3.99 -10.26
CA ARG A 70 8.82 4.41 -9.51
C ARG A 70 8.58 4.41 -8.02
N VAL A 71 9.68 4.25 -7.30
CA VAL A 71 9.78 4.54 -5.88
C VAL A 71 10.93 5.52 -5.66
N ALA A 72 10.64 6.63 -4.97
CA ALA A 72 11.64 7.53 -4.42
C ALA A 72 11.78 7.27 -2.91
N VAL A 73 13.00 7.07 -2.42
CA VAL A 73 13.29 6.72 -1.03
C VAL A 73 14.18 7.79 -0.42
N LEU A 74 13.72 8.45 0.63
CA LEU A 74 14.50 9.42 1.40
C LEU A 74 15.31 8.68 2.45
N SER A 75 16.63 8.82 2.40
CA SER A 75 17.57 8.23 3.37
C SER A 75 18.67 9.23 3.68
N LYS A 76 18.82 9.58 4.97
CA LYS A 76 19.83 10.54 5.44
C LYS A 76 19.78 11.88 4.67
N GLY A 77 18.57 12.37 4.38
CA GLY A 77 18.35 13.60 3.61
C GLY A 77 18.58 13.51 2.10
N VAL A 78 18.85 12.32 1.54
CA VAL A 78 19.07 12.11 0.10
C VAL A 78 17.97 11.23 -0.50
N TRP A 79 17.45 11.64 -1.67
CA TRP A 79 16.48 10.85 -2.43
C TRP A 79 17.18 9.84 -3.35
N HIS A 80 16.82 8.57 -3.19
CA HIS A 80 17.24 7.46 -4.03
C HIS A 80 16.05 6.94 -4.83
N VAL A 81 16.17 6.85 -6.15
CA VAL A 81 15.04 6.47 -7.02
C VAL A 81 15.32 5.17 -7.74
N ALA A 82 14.35 4.27 -7.74
CA ALA A 82 14.29 3.11 -8.63
C ALA A 82 12.99 3.15 -9.43
N GLY A 83 13.03 2.54 -10.62
CA GLY A 83 11.88 2.51 -11.51
C GLY A 83 11.97 1.37 -12.51
N LEU A 84 10.81 0.93 -12.97
CA LEU A 84 10.66 -0.04 -14.05
C LEU A 84 9.50 0.38 -14.95
N TRP A 85 9.40 -0.23 -16.13
CA TRP A 85 8.28 -0.03 -17.03
C TRP A 85 7.24 -1.13 -16.86
N VAL A 86 5.97 -0.77 -16.69
CA VAL A 86 4.85 -1.71 -16.68
C VAL A 86 3.99 -1.44 -17.91
N ASN A 87 3.86 -2.43 -18.79
CA ASN A 87 2.89 -2.38 -19.89
C ASN A 87 1.49 -2.67 -19.38
N SER A 88 0.45 -2.15 -20.06
CA SER A 88 -0.93 -2.38 -19.66
C SER A 88 -1.87 -2.19 -20.85
N GLY A 89 -2.98 -2.95 -20.88
CA GLY A 89 -4.12 -2.68 -21.76
C GLY A 89 -4.86 -1.38 -21.42
N GLY A 90 -4.63 -0.85 -20.21
CA GLY A 90 -5.12 0.44 -19.74
C GLY A 90 -6.52 0.42 -19.11
N GLY A 91 -6.96 1.60 -18.64
CA GLY A 91 -8.31 1.81 -18.09
C GLY A 91 -8.49 1.50 -16.61
N GLY A 92 -7.43 1.09 -15.89
CA GLY A 92 -7.53 0.63 -14.50
C GLY A 92 -8.06 1.68 -13.52
N CYS A 93 -7.88 2.98 -13.80
CA CYS A 93 -8.32 4.07 -12.92
C CYS A 93 -9.70 4.64 -13.30
N THR A 94 -10.27 4.25 -14.45
CA THR A 94 -11.50 4.83 -15.03
C THR A 94 -12.66 3.84 -15.12
N VAL A 95 -12.54 2.69 -14.45
CA VAL A 95 -13.58 1.65 -14.36
C VAL A 95 -14.02 1.54 -12.89
N ALA A 96 -15.33 1.43 -12.67
CA ALA A 96 -15.89 1.24 -11.33
C ALA A 96 -15.44 -0.10 -10.73
N SER A 97 -15.24 -0.12 -9.42
CA SER A 97 -14.94 -1.34 -8.68
C SER A 97 -16.12 -2.32 -8.71
N VAL A 98 -15.85 -3.63 -8.66
CA VAL A 98 -16.91 -4.65 -8.82
C VAL A 98 -17.83 -4.66 -7.60
N GLY A 99 -17.28 -4.59 -6.39
CA GLY A 99 -18.05 -4.55 -5.15
C GLY A 99 -18.95 -3.32 -5.06
N ARG A 100 -18.51 -2.18 -5.62
CA ARG A 100 -19.36 -0.99 -5.69
C ARG A 100 -20.59 -1.18 -6.57
N LEU A 101 -20.47 -1.93 -7.66
CA LEU A 101 -21.59 -2.23 -8.57
C LEU A 101 -22.57 -3.24 -7.97
N VAL A 102 -22.09 -4.16 -7.13
CA VAL A 102 -22.92 -5.16 -6.43
C VAL A 102 -23.66 -4.53 -5.23
N GLY A 103 -23.09 -3.50 -4.61
CA GLY A 103 -23.78 -2.65 -3.62
C GLY A 103 -23.68 -3.12 -2.17
N ASP A 104 -22.95 -4.20 -1.89
CA ASP A 104 -22.71 -4.75 -0.56
C ASP A 104 -21.44 -4.18 0.11
N TRP A 105 -20.68 -3.35 -0.58
CA TRP A 105 -19.43 -2.77 -0.07
C TRP A 105 -19.60 -2.04 1.27
N ALA A 106 -20.75 -1.41 1.51
CA ALA A 106 -21.03 -0.68 2.73
C ALA A 106 -21.22 -1.60 3.95
N ASP A 107 -21.69 -2.84 3.74
CA ASP A 107 -21.94 -3.80 4.80
C ASP A 107 -20.65 -4.37 5.40
N TYR A 108 -19.56 -4.32 4.61
CA TYR A 108 -18.26 -4.87 4.99
C TYR A 108 -17.16 -3.81 5.07
N LEU A 109 -17.49 -2.53 4.93
CA LEU A 109 -16.52 -1.44 4.91
C LEU A 109 -15.59 -1.50 6.13
N GLY A 110 -14.28 -1.51 5.88
CA GLY A 110 -13.26 -1.55 6.93
C GLY A 110 -12.95 -2.93 7.48
N ASN A 111 -13.75 -3.96 7.17
CA ASN A 111 -13.46 -5.32 7.63
C ASN A 111 -12.07 -5.72 7.15
N THR A 112 -11.22 -6.03 8.13
CA THR A 112 -9.82 -6.33 7.89
C THR A 112 -9.55 -7.79 8.18
N TYR A 113 -9.01 -8.50 7.19
CA TYR A 113 -8.63 -9.90 7.30
C TYR A 113 -7.14 -10.02 7.03
N GLY A 114 -6.39 -10.49 8.01
CA GLY A 114 -4.96 -10.63 7.84
C GLY A 114 -4.32 -11.61 8.78
N LYS A 115 -3.05 -11.86 8.52
CA LYS A 115 -2.22 -12.76 9.32
C LYS A 115 -0.84 -12.16 9.48
N ARG A 116 -0.21 -12.51 10.60
CA ARG A 116 1.20 -12.30 10.84
C ARG A 116 1.97 -13.60 10.64
N TRP A 117 3.16 -13.50 10.05
CA TRP A 117 4.14 -14.57 10.00
C TRP A 117 5.40 -14.07 10.70
N SER A 118 5.63 -14.58 11.89
CA SER A 118 6.79 -14.24 12.72
C SER A 118 7.65 -15.50 12.93
N ASN A 119 8.90 -15.43 12.48
CA ASN A 119 9.95 -16.41 12.73
C ASN A 119 11.30 -15.69 12.97
N LYS A 120 12.40 -16.41 13.13
CA LYS A 120 13.73 -15.82 13.42
C LYS A 120 14.22 -14.82 12.36
N GLU A 121 13.72 -14.89 11.14
CA GLU A 121 14.19 -14.11 9.98
C GLU A 121 13.16 -13.08 9.49
N THR A 122 11.86 -13.40 9.60
CA THR A 122 10.75 -12.58 9.11
C THR A 122 9.76 -12.20 10.20
N ASN A 123 9.29 -10.95 10.21
CA ASN A 123 8.14 -10.50 11.00
C ASN A 123 7.22 -9.74 10.05
N ARG A 124 6.36 -10.46 9.33
CA ARG A 124 5.55 -9.94 8.23
C ARG A 124 4.08 -9.90 8.61
N ILE A 125 3.39 -8.82 8.30
CA ILE A 125 1.93 -8.81 8.23
C ILE A 125 1.50 -8.75 6.77
N ARG A 126 0.40 -9.44 6.45
CA ARG A 126 -0.33 -9.27 5.20
C ARG A 126 -1.80 -9.31 5.51
N PHE A 127 -2.52 -8.32 5.00
CA PHE A 127 -3.93 -8.18 5.26
C PHE A 127 -4.65 -7.61 4.04
N LEU A 128 -5.95 -7.85 4.00
CA LEU A 128 -6.92 -7.26 3.11
C LEU A 128 -7.83 -6.35 3.94
N ILE A 129 -8.13 -5.15 3.44
CA ILE A 129 -9.19 -4.29 4.00
C ILE A 129 -10.31 -4.20 2.97
N HIS A 130 -11.56 -4.43 3.39
CA HIS A 130 -12.71 -4.20 2.53
C HIS A 130 -12.94 -2.71 2.31
N HIS A 131 -12.65 -2.24 1.11
CA HIS A 131 -12.80 -0.83 0.73
C HIS A 131 -12.85 -0.70 -0.80
N PRO A 132 -13.79 0.08 -1.37
CA PRO A 132 -13.95 0.16 -2.83
C PRO A 132 -12.77 0.87 -3.53
N MET A 133 -12.08 1.78 -2.85
CA MET A 133 -10.96 2.56 -3.36
C MET A 133 -11.31 3.30 -4.67
N ASP A 134 -12.40 4.05 -4.65
CA ASP A 134 -12.87 4.78 -5.83
C ASP A 134 -11.96 5.98 -6.14
N THR A 135 -11.58 6.10 -7.42
CA THR A 135 -10.61 7.11 -7.85
C THR A 135 -11.21 8.50 -8.07
N GLY A 136 -12.54 8.61 -8.09
CA GLY A 136 -13.22 9.84 -8.52
C GLY A 136 -13.16 10.12 -10.02
N LEU A 137 -12.51 9.28 -10.83
CA LEU A 137 -12.38 9.46 -12.28
C LEU A 137 -13.52 8.81 -13.07
N VAL A 138 -14.35 7.99 -12.40
CA VAL A 138 -15.53 7.39 -13.02
C VAL A 138 -16.71 8.37 -12.91
N PRO A 139 -17.40 8.72 -14.02
CA PRO A 139 -18.53 9.64 -13.99
C PRO A 139 -19.60 9.23 -12.96
N GLY A 140 -19.93 10.16 -12.05
CA GLY A 140 -20.95 9.94 -11.01
C GLY A 140 -20.48 9.18 -9.78
N ILE A 141 -19.20 8.79 -9.70
CA ILE A 141 -18.60 8.15 -8.52
C ILE A 141 -17.56 9.12 -7.94
N PRO A 142 -17.78 9.68 -6.73
CA PRO A 142 -16.79 10.52 -6.07
C PRO A 142 -15.56 9.71 -5.63
N ALA A 143 -14.44 10.39 -5.38
CA ALA A 143 -13.26 9.76 -4.79
C ALA A 143 -13.60 9.26 -3.39
N PHE A 144 -13.27 8.00 -3.12
CA PHE A 144 -13.51 7.35 -1.84
C PHE A 144 -12.45 6.30 -1.58
N TYR A 145 -11.46 6.62 -0.75
CA TYR A 145 -10.25 5.82 -0.56
C TYR A 145 -9.74 5.91 0.88
N ILE A 146 -9.04 4.87 1.33
CA ILE A 146 -8.31 4.86 2.60
C ILE A 146 -7.19 5.89 2.50
N GLU A 147 -7.10 6.83 3.44
CA GLU A 147 -6.09 7.90 3.45
C GLU A 147 -4.84 7.47 4.20
N ASP A 148 -4.99 6.84 5.37
CA ASP A 148 -3.86 6.42 6.19
C ASP A 148 -4.10 5.11 6.93
N LEU A 149 -2.99 4.44 7.21
CA LEU A 149 -2.92 3.37 8.20
C LEU A 149 -1.67 3.61 9.08
N ASP A 150 -1.87 3.55 10.39
CA ASP A 150 -0.84 3.65 11.41
C ASP A 150 -0.67 2.30 12.10
N PHE A 151 0.59 1.92 12.36
CA PHE A 151 0.93 0.67 13.02
C PHE A 151 1.66 0.95 14.32
N SER A 152 1.26 0.29 15.40
CA SER A 152 1.88 0.40 16.71
C SER A 152 2.04 -0.96 17.39
N ASP A 153 2.91 -1.02 18.41
CA ASP A 153 3.04 -2.20 19.26
C ASP A 153 2.11 -2.13 20.49
N SER A 154 2.12 -3.18 21.31
CA SER A 154 1.33 -3.25 22.56
C SER A 154 1.66 -2.20 23.62
N GLN A 155 2.75 -1.45 23.48
CA GLN A 155 3.10 -0.33 24.35
C GLN A 155 2.70 1.03 23.75
N GLY A 156 2.05 1.02 22.57
CA GLY A 156 1.67 2.23 21.84
C GLY A 156 2.85 2.88 21.11
N LYS A 157 3.99 2.18 20.96
CA LYS A 157 5.13 2.70 20.19
C LYS A 157 4.82 2.58 18.70
N GLU A 158 5.00 3.68 17.97
CA GLU A 158 4.84 3.71 16.52
C GLU A 158 5.84 2.79 15.82
N LEU A 159 5.32 1.94 14.94
CA LEU A 159 6.08 1.00 14.13
C LEU A 159 6.25 1.49 12.70
N ALA A 160 5.16 1.95 12.08
CA ALA A 160 5.19 2.55 10.75
C ALA A 160 3.89 3.30 10.47
N ARG A 161 3.91 4.15 9.46
CA ARG A 161 2.71 4.78 8.88
C ARG A 161 2.72 4.64 7.36
N ILE A 162 1.55 4.49 6.76
CA ILE A 162 1.38 4.59 5.31
C ILE A 162 0.25 5.56 5.00
N GLU A 163 0.49 6.48 4.07
CA GLU A 163 -0.55 7.24 3.39
C GLU A 163 -0.86 6.55 2.07
N LEU A 164 -2.13 6.34 1.78
CA LEU A 164 -2.63 5.73 0.55
C LEU A 164 -3.41 6.76 -0.26
N TYR A 165 -3.46 6.54 -1.56
CA TYR A 165 -4.11 7.43 -2.51
C TYR A 165 -5.10 6.64 -3.38
N GLU A 166 -5.89 7.38 -4.15
CA GLU A 166 -6.92 6.89 -5.05
C GLU A 166 -6.54 5.70 -5.93
N PRO A 167 -5.33 5.62 -6.54
CA PRO A 167 -5.02 4.53 -7.47
C PRO A 167 -4.64 3.24 -6.75
N ILE A 168 -4.86 3.06 -5.45
CA ILE A 168 -4.78 1.74 -4.82
C ILE A 168 -5.94 0.85 -5.30
N ASN A 169 -5.73 -0.45 -5.41
CA ASN A 169 -6.74 -1.40 -5.92
C ASN A 169 -7.93 -1.55 -4.95
N GLU A 170 -9.08 -1.98 -5.47
CA GLU A 170 -10.24 -2.38 -4.64
C GLU A 170 -9.85 -3.50 -3.66
N ASN A 171 -10.42 -3.48 -2.46
CA ASN A 171 -10.14 -4.42 -1.38
C ASN A 171 -8.62 -4.60 -1.17
N PRO A 172 -7.92 -3.50 -0.81
CA PRO A 172 -6.47 -3.45 -0.87
C PRO A 172 -5.82 -4.56 -0.06
N VAL A 173 -4.84 -5.21 -0.68
CA VAL A 173 -3.97 -6.18 -0.01
C VAL A 173 -2.60 -5.56 0.18
N LEU A 174 -2.23 -5.34 1.43
CA LEU A 174 -0.95 -4.73 1.81
C LEU A 174 -0.09 -5.74 2.55
N SER A 175 1.23 -5.63 2.39
CA SER A 175 2.20 -6.40 3.16
C SER A 175 3.36 -5.53 3.63
N PHE A 176 3.71 -5.69 4.90
CA PHE A 176 4.79 -4.95 5.56
C PHE A 176 5.68 -5.93 6.30
N ASP A 177 6.98 -5.65 6.32
CA ASP A 177 7.94 -6.35 7.17
C ASP A 177 8.36 -5.44 8.33
N PHE A 178 8.23 -5.92 9.55
CA PHE A 178 8.64 -5.22 10.77
C PHE A 178 9.98 -5.74 11.30
N ASN A 179 10.58 -4.97 12.20
CA ASN A 179 11.76 -5.40 12.92
C ASN A 179 11.43 -6.52 13.92
N GLN A 180 12.44 -7.33 14.23
CA GLN A 180 12.29 -8.53 15.07
C GLN A 180 12.25 -8.27 16.58
N ALA A 181 12.57 -7.04 17.00
CA ALA A 181 12.90 -6.72 18.38
C ALA A 181 11.79 -7.08 19.40
N ASP A 182 10.55 -7.28 18.94
CA ASP A 182 9.49 -7.85 19.75
C ASP A 182 8.55 -8.75 18.91
N GLY A 183 9.09 -9.86 18.41
CA GLY A 183 8.35 -10.84 17.61
C GLY A 183 7.10 -11.43 18.29
N SER A 184 6.96 -11.24 19.62
CA SER A 184 5.82 -11.62 20.45
C SER A 184 4.77 -10.52 20.67
N SER A 185 5.15 -9.24 20.60
CA SER A 185 4.23 -8.12 20.84
C SER A 185 3.23 -7.99 19.71
N THR A 186 1.93 -7.95 20.03
CA THR A 186 0.85 -7.69 19.06
C THR A 186 1.12 -6.41 18.27
N ILE A 187 0.91 -6.47 16.96
CA ILE A 187 0.92 -5.27 16.11
C ILE A 187 -0.53 -4.81 15.96
N TYR A 188 -0.80 -3.57 16.33
CA TYR A 188 -2.08 -2.91 16.13
C TYR A 188 -2.02 -2.07 14.87
N MET A 189 -3.14 -1.99 14.17
CA MET A 189 -3.36 -1.11 13.03
C MET A 189 -4.59 -0.27 13.31
N THR A 190 -4.46 1.04 13.13
CA THR A 190 -5.57 1.99 13.03
C THR A 190 -5.51 2.66 11.67
N GLY A 191 -6.60 3.23 11.18
CA GLY A 191 -6.57 4.02 9.96
C GLY A 191 -7.90 4.66 9.65
N SER A 192 -7.91 5.48 8.61
CA SER A 192 -9.10 6.23 8.21
C SER A 192 -9.23 6.37 6.70
N ASP A 193 -10.46 6.58 6.23
CA ASP A 193 -10.74 6.99 4.85
C ASP A 193 -11.09 8.47 4.74
N ASN A 194 -11.15 8.97 3.51
CA ASN A 194 -11.40 10.38 3.20
C ASN A 194 -12.84 10.86 3.50
N ASN A 195 -13.69 10.00 4.06
CA ASN A 195 -15.02 10.33 4.58
C ASN A 195 -15.09 10.22 6.12
N GLY A 196 -13.98 9.90 6.79
CA GLY A 196 -13.89 9.80 8.24
C GLY A 196 -14.35 8.47 8.83
N ASN A 197 -14.48 7.40 8.03
CA ASN A 197 -14.66 6.07 8.62
C ASN A 197 -13.32 5.57 9.15
N GLU A 198 -13.35 4.93 10.32
CA GLU A 198 -12.17 4.43 11.02
C GLU A 198 -12.07 2.90 10.89
N PHE A 199 -10.84 2.40 10.81
CA PHE A 199 -10.52 0.99 10.67
C PHE A 199 -9.56 0.56 11.77
N GLU A 200 -9.79 -0.62 12.34
CA GLU A 200 -8.90 -1.20 13.35
C GLU A 200 -8.62 -2.67 13.05
N ALA A 201 -7.40 -3.11 13.31
CA ALA A 201 -7.02 -4.52 13.28
C ALA A 201 -5.91 -4.83 14.27
N SER A 202 -5.79 -6.10 14.65
CA SER A 202 -4.65 -6.58 15.43
C SER A 202 -4.07 -7.85 14.82
N PHE A 203 -2.74 -7.94 14.84
CA PHE A 203 -1.97 -9.02 14.24
C PHE A 203 -1.12 -9.71 15.30
N VAL A 204 -1.66 -10.82 15.80
CA VAL A 204 -0.97 -11.76 16.71
C VAL A 204 -0.18 -12.80 15.91
N GLN A 205 0.84 -13.40 16.54
CA GLN A 205 1.66 -14.47 15.94
C GLN A 205 0.86 -15.74 15.64
#